data_AF-A0A640YA97-F1
#
_entry.id   AF-A0A640YA97-F1
#
_cell.length_a   1.000
_cell.length_b   1.000
_cell.length_c   1.000
_cell.angle_alpha   90.00
_cell.angle_beta   90.00
_cell.angle_gamma   90.00
#
_symmetry.space_group_name_H-M   'P 1'
#
loop_
_entity.id
_entity.type
_entity.pdbx_description
1 polymer ?
#
loop_
_entity_poly.entity_id
_entity_poly.type
_entity_poly.pdbx_seq_one_letter_code
_entity_poly.pdbx_strand_id
1 'polypeptide(L)'
;MKKLGAVALTAIGVALASIAMAVPATAAAAGVHKAAEQECKLERATDTREFVNQYGGKGKRALKRCIRHEKRSAKRDCKEERATDTREFVNQYGGKGKRALKRCMIDEIR
;
A
#
# COMPACT_ATOMS: atom_id res chain seq x y z
N MET A 1 -4.84 54.55 37.47
CA MET A 1 -4.28 53.41 38.24
C MET A 1 -4.40 52.14 37.39
N LYS A 2 -3.23 51.51 37.11
CA LYS A 2 -2.89 50.08 36.91
C LYS A 2 -3.91 49.18 36.18
N LYS A 3 -3.68 48.76 34.93
CA LYS A 3 -2.71 47.78 34.37
C LYS A 3 -3.26 46.34 34.30
N LEU A 4 -3.09 45.80 33.10
CA LEU A 4 -3.45 44.50 32.53
C LEU A 4 -2.97 43.29 33.36
N GLY A 5 -3.68 42.18 33.20
CA GLY A 5 -3.46 40.93 33.92
C GLY A 5 -2.32 40.07 33.39
N ALA A 6 -2.27 38.83 33.89
CA ALA A 6 -1.60 37.70 33.25
C ALA A 6 -2.11 36.40 33.86
N VAL A 7 -2.57 35.53 32.97
CA VAL A 7 -2.88 34.11 33.17
C VAL A 7 -1.57 33.36 33.43
N ALA A 8 -1.48 32.61 34.53
CA ALA A 8 -0.37 31.71 34.77
C ALA A 8 -0.69 30.33 34.16
N LEU A 9 0.02 30.03 33.07
CA LEU A 9 0.18 28.74 32.43
C LEU A 9 0.60 27.66 33.44
N THR A 10 -0.21 26.61 33.61
CA THR A 10 0.29 25.29 34.00
C THR A 10 0.20 24.39 32.78
N ALA A 11 1.32 24.29 32.06
CA ALA A 11 1.49 23.38 30.94
C ALA A 11 1.52 21.93 31.46
N ILE A 12 0.41 21.21 31.26
CA ILE A 12 0.38 19.76 31.40
C ILE A 12 1.02 19.18 30.13
N GLY A 13 2.27 18.76 30.24
CA GLY A 13 2.97 18.02 29.21
C GLY A 13 2.35 16.64 29.04
N VAL A 14 1.40 16.51 28.12
CA VAL A 14 0.98 15.20 27.62
C VAL A 14 1.99 14.77 26.57
N ALA A 15 2.95 13.95 26.98
CA ALA A 15 3.76 13.19 26.05
C ALA A 15 2.84 12.23 25.29
N LEU A 16 2.45 12.61 24.07
CA LEU A 16 1.85 11.68 23.11
C LEU A 16 2.90 10.63 22.75
N ALA A 17 2.87 9.51 23.46
CA ALA A 17 3.53 8.29 23.02
C ALA A 17 2.82 7.83 21.74
N SER A 18 3.47 8.08 20.60
CA SER A 18 3.08 7.53 19.31
C SER A 18 3.12 6.00 19.41
N ILE A 19 1.96 5.38 19.58
CA ILE A 19 1.82 3.94 19.43
C ILE A 19 1.99 3.68 17.93
N ALA A 20 3.23 3.38 17.53
CA ALA A 20 3.50 2.75 16.25
C ALA A 20 2.81 1.38 16.30
N MET A 21 1.57 1.30 15.81
CA MET A 21 0.96 0.02 15.53
C MET A 21 1.82 -0.64 14.45
N ALA A 22 2.70 -1.53 14.87
CA ALA A 22 3.31 -2.51 13.99
C ALA A 22 2.14 -3.33 13.42
N VAL A 23 1.69 -2.96 12.23
CA VAL A 23 0.69 -3.72 11.49
C VAL A 23 1.32 -5.10 11.27
N PRO A 24 0.76 -6.17 11.86
CA PRO A 24 1.32 -7.48 11.67
C PRO A 24 1.29 -7.80 10.17
N ALA A 25 2.44 -8.21 9.64
CA ALA A 25 2.63 -8.67 8.27
C ALA A 25 1.88 -10.00 7.98
N THR A 26 0.70 -10.21 8.56
CA THR A 26 -0.19 -11.36 8.37
C THR A 26 -0.92 -11.35 7.02
N ALA A 27 -0.46 -10.53 6.11
CA ALA A 27 -0.90 -10.46 4.74
C ALA A 27 -0.15 -11.47 3.84
N ALA A 28 0.51 -12.47 4.46
CA ALA A 28 1.49 -13.36 3.87
C ALA A 28 0.94 -14.64 3.18
N ALA A 29 -0.39 -14.80 3.06
CA ALA A 29 -0.97 -16.01 2.44
C ALA A 29 -1.65 -15.77 1.08
N ALA A 30 -1.90 -14.52 0.67
CA ALA A 30 -2.45 -14.23 -0.65
C ALA A 30 -1.31 -14.23 -1.68
N GLY A 31 -1.31 -15.18 -2.62
CA GLY A 31 -0.41 -15.09 -3.76
C GLY A 31 -0.69 -13.82 -4.58
N VAL A 32 0.32 -13.25 -5.22
CA VAL A 32 0.21 -12.04 -6.09
C VAL A 32 -1.04 -12.04 -6.97
N HIS A 33 -1.41 -13.20 -7.53
CA HIS A 33 -2.61 -13.29 -8.37
C HIS A 33 -3.91 -13.05 -7.60
N LYS A 34 -4.03 -13.58 -6.37
CA LYS A 34 -5.21 -13.38 -5.52
C LYS A 34 -5.32 -11.92 -5.08
N ALA A 35 -4.21 -11.28 -4.73
CA ALA A 35 -4.18 -9.84 -4.41
C ALA A 35 -4.70 -9.02 -5.60
N ALA A 36 -4.11 -9.22 -6.79
CA ALA A 36 -4.54 -8.53 -8.00
C ALA A 36 -6.00 -8.81 -8.38
N GLU A 37 -6.48 -10.04 -8.17
CA GLU A 37 -7.87 -10.38 -8.44
C GLU A 37 -8.83 -9.69 -7.46
N GLN A 38 -8.47 -9.57 -6.19
CA GLN A 38 -9.26 -8.86 -5.19
C GLN A 38 -9.35 -7.38 -5.53
N GLU A 39 -8.21 -6.75 -5.81
CA GLU A 39 -8.16 -5.33 -6.17
C GLU A 39 -8.97 -5.03 -7.43
N CYS A 40 -8.74 -5.78 -8.51
CA CYS A 40 -9.51 -5.62 -9.74
C CYS A 40 -11.01 -5.94 -9.59
N LYS A 41 -11.41 -6.76 -8.61
CA LYS A 41 -12.83 -6.99 -8.31
C LYS A 41 -13.43 -5.80 -7.57
N LEU A 42 -12.66 -5.21 -6.64
CA LEU A 42 -13.04 -4.02 -5.91
C LEU A 42 -13.19 -2.84 -6.88
N GLU A 43 -12.15 -2.50 -7.64
CA GLU A 43 -12.17 -1.41 -8.64
C GLU A 43 -13.33 -1.57 -9.63
N ARG A 44 -13.59 -2.80 -10.11
CA ARG A 44 -14.72 -3.05 -11.01
C ARG A 44 -16.08 -2.77 -10.35
N ALA A 45 -16.19 -3.00 -9.04
CA ALA A 45 -17.42 -2.79 -8.28
C ALA A 45 -17.60 -1.32 -7.87
N THR A 46 -16.54 -0.67 -7.39
CA THR A 46 -16.56 0.70 -6.84
C THR A 46 -16.40 1.76 -7.93
N ASP A 47 -15.50 1.52 -8.89
CA ASP A 47 -15.06 2.48 -9.90
C ASP A 47 -15.41 1.99 -11.31
N THR A 48 -16.63 1.49 -11.45
CA THR A 48 -17.17 0.87 -12.67
C THR A 48 -16.84 1.63 -13.96
N ARG A 49 -16.99 2.96 -13.97
CA ARG A 49 -16.78 3.77 -15.18
C ARG A 49 -15.31 3.76 -15.57
N GLU A 50 -14.44 3.98 -14.59
CA GLU A 50 -13.00 4.00 -14.80
C GLU A 50 -12.50 2.62 -15.23
N PHE A 51 -12.96 1.57 -14.55
CA PHE A 51 -12.66 0.20 -14.92
C PHE A 51 -13.07 -0.14 -16.36
N VAL A 52 -14.26 0.31 -16.80
CA VAL A 52 -14.74 0.10 -18.17
C VAL A 52 -13.89 0.87 -19.18
N ASN A 53 -13.51 2.11 -18.87
CA ASN A 53 -12.68 2.95 -19.72
C ASN A 53 -11.27 2.34 -19.89
N GLN A 54 -10.63 1.96 -18.79
CA GLN A 54 -9.28 1.40 -18.78
C GLN A 54 -9.22 -0.01 -19.38
N TYR A 55 -10.20 -0.87 -19.03
CA TYR A 55 -10.14 -2.29 -19.33
C TYR A 55 -11.14 -2.76 -20.38
N GLY A 56 -11.90 -1.87 -21.01
CA GLY A 56 -12.78 -2.15 -22.14
C GLY A 56 -13.97 -3.06 -21.80
N GLY A 57 -14.60 -2.82 -20.65
CA GLY A 57 -15.84 -3.49 -20.21
C GLY A 57 -15.78 -4.11 -18.81
N LYS A 58 -16.82 -4.85 -18.41
CA LYS A 58 -16.95 -5.50 -17.08
C LYS A 58 -16.73 -7.01 -17.06
N GLY A 59 -16.64 -7.62 -18.24
CA GLY A 59 -16.59 -9.08 -18.41
C GLY A 59 -15.28 -9.71 -17.95
N LYS A 60 -15.21 -11.05 -17.99
CA LYS A 60 -14.03 -11.84 -17.58
C LYS A 60 -12.74 -11.42 -18.30
N ARG A 61 -12.83 -10.98 -19.57
CA ARG A 61 -11.67 -10.51 -20.34
C ARG A 61 -11.09 -9.19 -19.78
N ALA A 62 -11.96 -8.26 -19.37
CA ALA A 62 -11.54 -7.01 -18.74
C ALA A 62 -10.88 -7.26 -17.38
N LEU A 63 -11.49 -8.14 -16.54
CA LEU A 63 -10.89 -8.55 -15.28
C LEU A 63 -9.50 -9.19 -15.47
N LYS A 64 -9.32 -10.06 -16.47
CA LYS A 64 -8.00 -10.63 -16.80
C LYS A 64 -6.99 -9.57 -17.26
N ARG A 65 -7.43 -8.50 -17.93
CA ARG A 65 -6.56 -7.38 -18.32
C ARG A 65 -6.11 -6.59 -17.10
N CYS A 66 -7.05 -6.21 -16.22
CA CYS A 66 -6.72 -5.56 -14.96
C CYS A 66 -5.71 -6.38 -14.14
N ILE A 67 -5.99 -7.67 -13.90
CA ILE A 67 -5.08 -8.53 -13.12
C ILE A 67 -3.68 -8.61 -13.75
N ARG A 68 -3.59 -8.61 -15.09
CA ARG A 68 -2.29 -8.61 -15.78
C ARG A 68 -1.59 -7.26 -15.61
N HIS A 69 -2.34 -6.17 -15.67
CA HIS A 69 -1.85 -4.81 -15.49
C HIS A 69 -1.26 -4.64 -14.09
N GLU A 70 -2.05 -4.90 -13.04
CA GLU A 70 -1.63 -4.83 -11.63
C GLU A 70 -0.33 -5.59 -11.38
N LYS A 71 -0.32 -6.87 -11.78
CA LYS A 71 0.87 -7.72 -11.62
C LYS A 71 2.10 -7.19 -12.37
N ARG A 72 1.91 -6.49 -13.49
CA ARG A 72 3.02 -5.96 -14.29
C ARG A 72 3.52 -4.65 -13.69
N SER A 73 2.63 -3.77 -13.24
CA SER A 73 2.96 -2.52 -12.56
C SER A 73 3.74 -2.85 -11.28
N ALA A 74 3.14 -3.60 -10.37
CA ALA A 74 3.77 -3.98 -9.11
C ALA A 74 5.12 -4.68 -9.29
N LYS A 75 5.28 -5.49 -10.36
CA LYS A 75 6.58 -6.11 -10.64
C LYS A 75 7.63 -5.11 -11.10
N ARG A 76 7.25 -4.11 -11.90
CA ARG A 76 8.15 -3.05 -12.37
C ARG A 76 8.57 -2.21 -11.17
N ASP A 77 7.61 -1.74 -10.40
CA ASP A 77 7.81 -0.79 -9.30
C ASP A 77 8.66 -1.45 -8.21
N CYS A 78 8.30 -2.66 -7.77
CA CYS A 78 9.14 -3.44 -6.84
C CYS A 78 10.52 -3.84 -7.37
N LYS A 79 10.72 -3.90 -8.69
CA LYS A 79 12.06 -4.14 -9.26
C LYS A 79 12.91 -2.88 -9.21
N GLU A 80 12.29 -1.73 -9.44
CA GLU A 80 12.89 -0.42 -9.37
C GLU A 80 13.32 -0.13 -7.92
N GLU A 81 12.41 -0.21 -6.95
CA GLU A 81 12.73 -0.03 -5.53
C GLU A 81 13.85 -0.95 -5.05
N ARG A 82 13.81 -2.23 -5.48
CA ARG A 82 14.86 -3.18 -5.14
C ARG A 82 16.23 -2.77 -5.70
N ALA A 83 16.26 -2.05 -6.82
CA ALA A 83 17.47 -1.57 -7.47
C ALA A 83 17.94 -0.23 -6.89
N THR A 84 17.02 0.73 -6.68
CA THR A 84 17.32 2.10 -6.23
C THR A 84 17.49 2.18 -4.71
N ASP A 85 16.61 1.52 -3.96
CA ASP A 85 16.50 1.62 -2.51
C ASP A 85 16.76 0.27 -1.85
N THR A 86 17.84 -0.37 -2.32
CA THR A 86 18.24 -1.74 -1.95
C THR A 86 18.19 -2.01 -0.44
N ARG A 87 18.64 -1.07 0.40
CA ARG A 87 18.69 -1.25 1.85
C ARG A 87 17.29 -1.26 2.43
N GLU A 88 16.45 -0.31 2.02
CA GLU A 88 15.06 -0.22 2.47
C GLU A 88 14.27 -1.44 2.03
N PHE A 89 14.41 -1.83 0.76
CA PHE A 89 13.78 -3.03 0.22
C PHE A 89 14.16 -4.30 1.01
N VAL A 90 15.44 -4.45 1.37
CA VAL A 90 15.91 -5.60 2.16
C VAL A 90 15.33 -5.58 3.57
N ASN A 91 15.30 -4.41 4.21
CA ASN A 91 14.74 -4.23 5.55
C ASN A 91 13.23 -4.55 5.57
N GLN A 92 12.48 -4.05 4.60
CA GLN A 92 11.03 -4.20 4.54
C GLN A 92 10.60 -5.63 4.13
N TYR A 93 11.29 -6.22 3.14
CA TYR A 93 10.82 -7.48 2.53
C TYR A 93 11.66 -8.72 2.87
N GLY A 94 12.72 -8.54 3.67
CA GLY A 94 13.57 -9.61 4.21
C GLY A 94 14.50 -10.22 3.17
N GLY A 95 15.11 -9.38 2.32
CA GLY A 95 16.13 -9.77 1.33
C GLY A 95 15.83 -9.32 -0.10
N LYS A 96 16.64 -9.79 -1.08
CA LYS A 96 16.49 -9.43 -2.50
C LYS A 96 15.90 -10.54 -3.40
N GLY A 97 15.67 -11.71 -2.82
CA GLY A 97 15.26 -12.92 -3.55
C GLY A 97 13.82 -12.87 -4.09
N LYS A 98 13.42 -13.92 -4.82
CA LYS A 98 12.08 -14.04 -5.41
C LYS A 98 10.95 -13.94 -4.38
N ARG A 99 11.17 -14.41 -3.15
CA ARG A 99 10.18 -14.33 -2.06
C ARG A 99 9.97 -12.89 -1.58
N ALA A 100 11.04 -12.13 -1.42
CA ALA A 100 10.96 -10.71 -1.08
C ALA A 100 10.27 -9.91 -2.18
N LEU A 101 10.62 -10.17 -3.45
CA LEU A 101 9.93 -9.55 -4.59
C LEU A 101 8.42 -9.88 -4.61
N LYS A 102 8.04 -11.14 -4.30
CA LYS A 102 6.61 -11.49 -4.19
C LYS A 102 5.91 -10.74 -3.06
N ARG A 103 6.58 -10.53 -1.92
CA ARG A 103 6.04 -9.77 -0.79
C ARG A 103 5.82 -8.32 -1.16
N CYS A 104 6.82 -7.66 -1.76
CA CYS A 104 6.67 -6.32 -2.30
C CYS A 104 5.50 -6.25 -3.28
N MET A 105 5.43 -7.16 -4.26
CA MET A 105 4.34 -7.16 -5.23
C MET A 105 2.95 -7.41 -4.62
N ILE A 106 2.87 -8.04 -3.46
CA ILE A 106 1.60 -8.25 -2.74
C ILE A 106 1.23 -6.98 -1.97
N ASP A 107 2.22 -6.23 -1.50
CA ASP A 107 2.05 -4.96 -0.80
C ASP A 107 1.65 -3.84 -1.76
N GLU A 108 2.35 -3.75 -2.89
CA GLU A 108 2.14 -2.75 -3.95
C GLU A 108 0.77 -2.85 -4.67
N ILE A 109 0.09 -3.98 -4.55
CA ILE A 109 -1.24 -4.19 -5.17
C ILE A 109 -2.40 -3.79 -4.23
N ARG A 110 -2.11 -3.39 -2.99
CA ARG A 110 -3.12 -3.11 -1.95
C ARG A 110 -3.45 -1.65 -1.78
#